data_AF-A0A7Y2WVY1-F1
#
_entry.id   AF-A0A7Y2WVY1-F1
#
_cell.length_a   1.000
_cell.length_b   1.000
_cell.length_c   1.000
_cell.angle_alpha   90.00
_cell.angle_beta   90.00
_cell.angle_gamma   90.00
#
_symmetry.space_group_name_H-M   'P 1'
#
loop_
_entity.id
_entity.type
_entity.pdbx_description
1 polymer ?
#
loop_
_entity_poly.entity_id
_entity_poly.type
_entity_poly.pdbx_seq_one_letter_code
_entity_poly.pdbx_strand_id
1 'polypeptide(L)'
;MSKYVLGIDGGSTKTVCLLADLHGVAYGRGESGISNPNYVNQEELRETLRRATEGSIASLNSSLFEIIGVCLGIAGAGSEEKQNLIRGVMWDIVTDLVARYPSLGLCDGFEEHTHIQVHGDTVVALVSGAGLRYGMVVISGTGSIVYGETSDGLTAFAGGWGHLLANEGSGYQIGTHALKAIVRASDGRDVFTLLEPIILEYWNCTSTKQLFLYMLSGDPTIADIADLSKMVDKAAKLDDHVAKDILKRAGRELAIGVKAVATRLGFLNQEFPLVLTGGVLLNIELVGAELISRIRCELPMAQIIEPLVEPVQGAVILALERRALT
;
A
#
# COMPACT_ATOMS: atom_id res chain seq x y z
N MET A 1 7.74 -34.14 3.26
CA MET A 1 7.08 -33.13 2.43
C MET A 1 7.33 -31.79 3.09
N SER A 2 7.91 -30.83 2.37
CA SER A 2 8.16 -29.50 2.93
C SER A 2 6.85 -28.73 3.02
N LYS A 3 6.69 -27.88 4.04
CA LYS A 3 5.46 -27.12 4.27
C LYS A 3 5.75 -25.63 4.10
N TYR A 4 4.89 -24.95 3.35
CA TYR A 4 5.03 -23.54 3.03
C TYR A 4 3.70 -22.80 3.17
N VAL A 5 3.80 -21.48 3.29
CA VAL A 5 2.68 -20.55 3.19
C VAL A 5 2.87 -19.60 2.01
N LEU A 6 1.77 -19.04 1.52
CA LEU A 6 1.77 -17.95 0.55
C LEU A 6 1.35 -16.65 1.23
N GLY A 7 2.20 -15.63 1.14
CA GLY A 7 1.87 -14.26 1.51
C GLY A 7 1.75 -13.39 0.26
N ILE A 8 0.66 -12.65 0.12
CA ILE A 8 0.39 -11.80 -1.05
C ILE A 8 0.11 -10.37 -0.59
N ASP A 9 0.81 -9.40 -1.18
CA ASP A 9 0.53 -7.96 -1.06
C ASP A 9 0.20 -7.41 -2.44
N GLY A 10 -0.97 -6.79 -2.58
CA GLY A 10 -1.52 -6.37 -3.86
C GLY A 10 -2.12 -4.98 -3.81
N GLY A 11 -1.78 -4.14 -4.79
CA GLY A 11 -2.22 -2.75 -4.83
C GLY A 11 -2.55 -2.23 -6.23
N SER A 12 -2.56 -0.90 -6.35
CA SER A 12 -2.86 -0.18 -7.60
C SER A 12 -1.69 -0.12 -8.59
N THR A 13 -0.51 -0.61 -8.23
CA THR A 13 0.70 -0.54 -9.06
C THR A 13 1.33 -1.90 -9.32
N LYS A 14 1.45 -2.72 -8.29
CA LYS A 14 2.03 -4.07 -8.36
C LYS A 14 1.36 -5.03 -7.39
N THR A 15 1.63 -6.30 -7.60
CA THR A 15 1.28 -7.41 -6.71
C THR A 15 2.49 -8.28 -6.50
N VAL A 16 2.80 -8.62 -5.25
CA VAL A 16 3.93 -9.46 -4.86
C VAL A 16 3.40 -10.67 -4.11
N CYS A 17 3.87 -11.86 -4.48
CA CYS A 17 3.61 -13.10 -3.77
C CYS A 17 4.93 -13.70 -3.28
N LEU A 18 4.97 -14.08 -2.01
CA LEU A 18 6.07 -14.81 -1.40
C LEU A 18 5.61 -16.22 -1.01
N LEU A 19 6.45 -17.19 -1.36
CA LEU A 19 6.39 -18.53 -0.83
C LEU A 19 7.40 -18.63 0.31
N ALA A 20 6.94 -18.91 1.53
CA ALA A 20 7.79 -18.93 2.71
C ALA A 20 7.62 -20.21 3.53
N ASP A 21 8.69 -20.65 4.18
CA ASP A 21 8.66 -21.81 5.07
C ASP A 21 7.99 -21.48 6.42
N LEU A 22 7.99 -22.46 7.33
CA LEU A 22 7.39 -22.34 8.66
C LEU A 22 8.15 -21.39 9.60
N HIS A 23 9.35 -20.95 9.22
CA HIS A 23 10.15 -19.97 9.94
C HIS A 23 10.00 -18.57 9.32
N GLY A 24 9.16 -18.41 8.29
CA GLY A 24 8.95 -17.15 7.58
C GLY A 24 10.05 -16.82 6.57
N VAL A 25 10.97 -17.76 6.28
CA VAL A 25 12.04 -17.58 5.30
C VAL A 25 11.45 -17.74 3.90
N ALA A 26 11.62 -16.73 3.04
CA ALA A 26 11.13 -16.77 1.66
C ALA A 26 12.02 -17.65 0.75
N TYR A 27 11.39 -18.59 0.04
CA TYR A 27 12.03 -19.50 -0.93
C TYR A 27 11.71 -19.18 -2.38
N GLY A 28 10.68 -18.35 -2.60
CA GLY A 28 10.31 -17.91 -3.93
C GLY A 28 9.49 -16.64 -3.89
N ARG A 29 9.58 -15.90 -4.98
CA ARG A 29 8.95 -14.59 -5.15
C ARG A 29 8.41 -14.49 -6.57
N GLY A 30 7.15 -14.13 -6.68
CA GLY A 30 6.54 -13.74 -7.95
C GLY A 30 5.99 -12.33 -7.86
N GLU A 31 6.07 -11.62 -8.97
CA GLU A 31 5.57 -10.26 -9.10
C GLU A 31 4.66 -10.16 -10.33
N SER A 32 3.63 -9.33 -10.22
CA SER A 32 2.65 -9.08 -11.28
C SER A 32 2.10 -7.65 -11.17
N GLY A 33 1.15 -7.32 -12.04
CA GLY A 33 0.53 -6.00 -12.14
C GLY A 33 -0.50 -5.69 -11.04
N ILE A 34 -1.53 -4.95 -11.43
CA ILE A 34 -2.54 -4.36 -10.54
C ILE A 34 -3.53 -5.43 -10.06
N SER A 35 -3.81 -5.46 -8.75
CA SER A 35 -4.80 -6.38 -8.14
C SER A 35 -5.86 -5.67 -7.31
N ASN A 36 -5.90 -4.33 -7.32
CA ASN A 36 -6.95 -3.60 -6.63
C ASN A 36 -8.30 -3.73 -7.39
N PRO A 37 -9.32 -4.41 -6.84
CA PRO A 37 -10.56 -4.73 -7.53
C PRO A 37 -11.43 -3.51 -7.86
N ASN A 38 -11.06 -2.31 -7.40
CA ASN A 38 -11.72 -1.07 -7.83
C ASN A 38 -11.26 -0.59 -9.21
N TYR A 39 -10.13 -1.09 -9.70
CA TYR A 39 -9.50 -0.63 -10.94
C TYR A 39 -9.36 -1.71 -12.00
N VAL A 40 -9.55 -2.97 -11.62
CA VAL A 40 -9.47 -4.13 -12.53
C VAL A 40 -10.73 -4.98 -12.39
N ASN A 41 -11.09 -5.67 -13.48
CA ASN A 41 -12.17 -6.65 -13.44
C ASN A 41 -11.70 -7.98 -12.83
N GLN A 42 -12.64 -8.91 -12.60
CA GLN A 42 -12.35 -10.19 -11.93
C GLN A 42 -11.35 -11.07 -12.71
N GLU A 43 -11.38 -11.03 -14.04
CA GLU A 43 -10.47 -11.84 -14.87
C GLU A 43 -9.04 -11.28 -14.83
N GLU A 44 -8.90 -9.96 -14.90
CA GLU A 44 -7.61 -9.27 -14.73
C GLU A 44 -7.02 -9.51 -13.33
N LEU A 45 -7.86 -9.48 -12.30
CA LEU A 45 -7.48 -9.83 -10.92
C LEU A 45 -6.99 -11.27 -10.84
N ARG A 46 -7.75 -12.23 -11.38
CA ARG A 46 -7.41 -13.66 -11.41
C ARG A 46 -6.06 -13.87 -12.09
N GLU A 47 -5.87 -13.29 -13.27
CA GLU A 47 -4.63 -13.43 -14.03
C GLU A 47 -3.44 -12.82 -13.30
N THR A 48 -3.63 -11.66 -12.65
CA THR A 48 -2.59 -11.00 -11.88
C THR A 48 -2.15 -11.86 -10.68
N LEU A 49 -3.11 -12.34 -9.89
CA LEU A 49 -2.85 -13.20 -8.73
C LEU A 49 -2.24 -14.55 -9.15
N ARG A 50 -2.71 -15.13 -10.25
CA ARG A 50 -2.17 -16.38 -10.82
C ARG A 50 -0.71 -16.22 -11.19
N ARG A 51 -0.35 -15.19 -11.96
CA ARG A 51 1.04 -14.93 -12.36
C ARG A 51 1.97 -14.70 -11.17
N ALA A 52 1.53 -13.90 -10.18
CA ALA A 52 2.32 -13.68 -8.97
C ALA A 52 2.53 -14.99 -8.20
N THR A 53 1.49 -15.81 -8.06
CA THR A 53 1.57 -17.08 -7.34
C THR A 53 2.45 -18.09 -8.08
N GLU A 54 2.28 -18.26 -9.39
CA GLU A 54 3.12 -19.13 -10.22
C GLU A 54 4.60 -18.74 -10.15
N GLY A 55 4.89 -17.43 -10.24
CA GLY A 55 6.26 -16.93 -10.09
C GLY A 55 6.87 -17.27 -8.75
N SER A 56 6.08 -17.24 -7.67
CA SER A 56 6.56 -17.57 -6.31
C SER A 56 6.89 -19.05 -6.12
N ILE A 57 6.24 -19.96 -6.85
CA ILE A 57 6.44 -21.41 -6.71
C ILE A 57 7.41 -21.99 -7.76
N ALA A 58 7.74 -21.23 -8.80
CA ALA A 58 8.55 -21.68 -9.93
C ALA A 58 9.97 -22.17 -9.54
N SER A 59 10.50 -21.77 -8.39
CA SER A 59 11.82 -22.21 -7.90
C SER A 59 11.80 -23.60 -7.25
N LEU A 60 10.63 -24.16 -6.89
CA LEU A 60 10.51 -25.43 -6.15
C LEU A 60 10.34 -26.68 -7.04
N ASN A 61 10.97 -26.70 -8.22
CA ASN A 61 10.74 -27.73 -9.25
C ASN A 61 11.23 -29.16 -8.91
N SER A 62 11.79 -29.42 -7.73
CA SER A 62 12.53 -30.67 -7.48
C SER A 62 12.10 -31.49 -6.26
N SER A 63 11.23 -30.97 -5.39
CA SER A 63 10.80 -31.67 -4.17
C SER A 63 9.31 -31.51 -3.92
N LEU A 64 8.67 -32.56 -3.38
CA LEU A 64 7.26 -32.52 -2.95
C LEU A 64 7.07 -31.53 -1.79
N PHE A 65 6.12 -30.61 -1.95
CA PHE A 65 5.76 -29.62 -0.94
C PHE A 65 4.27 -29.36 -0.86
N GLU A 66 3.82 -28.86 0.29
CA GLU A 66 2.42 -28.51 0.56
C GLU A 66 2.29 -27.03 0.92
N ILE A 67 1.22 -26.40 0.41
CA ILE A 67 0.75 -25.12 0.93
C ILE A 67 -0.19 -25.38 2.10
N ILE A 68 0.10 -24.74 3.23
CA ILE A 68 -0.65 -24.90 4.47
C ILE A 68 -1.44 -23.66 4.87
N GLY A 69 -1.35 -22.59 4.09
CA GLY A 69 -2.03 -21.34 4.36
C GLY A 69 -1.71 -20.28 3.32
N VAL A 70 -2.68 -19.41 3.07
CA VAL A 70 -2.56 -18.27 2.16
C VAL A 70 -3.13 -17.04 2.86
N CYS A 71 -2.40 -15.93 2.83
CA CYS A 71 -2.91 -14.64 3.25
C CYS A 71 -2.68 -13.62 2.15
N LEU A 72 -3.74 -12.85 1.85
CA LEU A 72 -3.73 -11.75 0.90
C LEU A 72 -4.04 -10.43 1.61
N GLY A 73 -3.17 -9.44 1.46
CA GLY A 73 -3.47 -8.03 1.74
C GLY A 73 -3.67 -7.29 0.44
N ILE A 74 -4.92 -6.97 0.09
CA ILE A 74 -5.26 -6.34 -1.18
C ILE A 74 -5.87 -4.97 -0.95
N ALA A 75 -5.28 -3.93 -1.55
CA ALA A 75 -5.86 -2.60 -1.56
C ALA A 75 -7.26 -2.64 -2.17
N GLY A 76 -8.25 -2.06 -1.48
CA GLY A 76 -9.65 -2.09 -1.93
C GLY A 76 -10.46 -3.28 -1.41
N ALA A 77 -9.88 -4.24 -0.71
CA ALA A 77 -10.56 -5.37 -0.06
C ALA A 77 -11.19 -5.00 1.31
N GLY A 78 -11.77 -3.80 1.41
CA GLY A 78 -12.32 -3.27 2.66
C GLY A 78 -13.72 -3.78 3.04
N SER A 79 -14.45 -4.41 2.10
CA SER A 79 -15.77 -4.99 2.35
C SER A 79 -15.74 -6.51 2.31
N GLU A 80 -16.63 -7.15 3.07
CA GLU A 80 -16.77 -8.61 3.11
C GLU A 80 -17.07 -9.20 1.73
N GLU A 81 -17.92 -8.52 0.93
CA GLU A 81 -18.21 -8.91 -0.45
C GLU A 81 -16.93 -9.03 -1.30
N LYS A 82 -16.06 -8.03 -1.24
CA LYS A 82 -14.80 -8.03 -2.00
C LYS A 82 -13.81 -9.05 -1.45
N GLN A 83 -13.77 -9.23 -0.14
CA GLN A 83 -12.94 -10.27 0.47
C GLN A 83 -13.37 -11.66 0.04
N ASN A 84 -14.68 -11.91 -0.05
CA ASN A 84 -15.25 -13.18 -0.54
C ASN A 84 -14.94 -13.40 -2.03
N LEU A 85 -15.08 -12.37 -2.86
CA LEU A 85 -14.69 -12.43 -4.27
C LEU A 85 -13.22 -12.81 -4.43
N ILE A 86 -12.31 -12.10 -3.76
CA ILE A 86 -10.86 -12.34 -3.85
C ILE A 86 -10.52 -13.75 -3.32
N ARG A 87 -11.18 -14.19 -2.24
CA ARG A 87 -10.97 -15.52 -1.67
C ARG A 87 -11.33 -16.62 -2.64
N GLY A 88 -12.49 -16.53 -3.30
CA GLY A 88 -12.91 -17.49 -4.31
C GLY A 88 -11.98 -17.51 -5.52
N VAL A 89 -11.52 -16.35 -5.98
CA VAL A 89 -10.49 -16.26 -7.04
C VAL A 89 -9.20 -16.97 -6.62
N MET A 90 -8.74 -16.75 -5.38
CA MET A 90 -7.53 -17.41 -4.90
C MET A 90 -7.72 -18.92 -4.72
N TRP A 91 -8.88 -19.36 -4.23
CA TRP A 91 -9.23 -20.78 -4.11
C TRP A 91 -9.14 -21.50 -5.45
N ASP A 92 -9.72 -20.91 -6.49
CA ASP A 92 -9.65 -21.45 -7.84
C ASP A 92 -8.20 -21.56 -8.33
N ILE A 93 -7.39 -20.52 -8.08
CA ILE A 93 -5.97 -20.51 -8.48
C ILE A 93 -5.20 -21.62 -7.78
N VAL A 94 -5.32 -21.75 -6.45
CA VAL A 94 -4.58 -22.78 -5.70
C VAL A 94 -4.98 -24.18 -6.15
N THR A 95 -6.28 -24.41 -6.35
CA THR A 95 -6.80 -25.71 -6.81
C THR A 95 -6.29 -26.06 -8.21
N ASP A 96 -6.30 -25.08 -9.13
CA ASP A 96 -5.76 -25.24 -10.48
C ASP A 96 -4.24 -25.49 -10.48
N LEU A 97 -3.50 -24.83 -9.60
CA LEU A 97 -2.06 -25.07 -9.45
C LEU A 97 -1.76 -26.49 -8.96
N VAL A 98 -2.48 -27.01 -7.97
CA VAL A 98 -2.32 -28.40 -7.51
C VAL A 98 -2.58 -29.40 -8.64
N ALA A 99 -3.57 -29.14 -9.49
CA ALA A 99 -3.86 -29.97 -10.65
C ALA A 99 -2.74 -29.91 -11.71
N ARG A 100 -2.07 -28.77 -11.87
CA ARG A 100 -1.02 -28.54 -12.88
C ARG A 100 0.38 -28.95 -12.43
N TYR A 101 0.68 -28.93 -11.13
CA TYR A 101 2.01 -29.17 -10.59
C TYR A 101 1.99 -30.40 -9.65
N PRO A 102 2.38 -31.60 -10.12
CA PRO A 102 2.34 -32.82 -9.31
C PRO A 102 3.22 -32.80 -8.04
N SER A 103 4.19 -31.89 -7.97
CA SER A 103 5.04 -31.68 -6.81
C SER A 103 4.39 -30.81 -5.71
N LEU A 104 3.28 -30.15 -6.02
CA LEU A 104 2.53 -29.24 -5.14
C LEU A 104 1.27 -29.94 -4.60
N GLY A 105 1.17 -29.99 -3.28
CA GLY A 105 -0.05 -30.40 -2.58
C GLY A 105 -0.62 -29.28 -1.72
N LEU A 106 -1.76 -29.57 -1.10
CA LEU A 106 -2.33 -28.80 0.01
C LEU A 106 -2.31 -29.70 1.24
N CYS A 107 -2.22 -29.11 2.43
CA CYS A 107 -2.32 -29.92 3.64
C CYS A 107 -3.70 -30.60 3.76
N ASP A 108 -3.75 -31.71 4.49
CA ASP A 108 -5.00 -32.41 4.79
C ASP A 108 -6.02 -31.45 5.41
N GLY A 109 -7.25 -31.44 4.87
CA GLY A 109 -8.33 -30.57 5.35
C GLY A 109 -8.17 -29.10 4.94
N PHE A 110 -7.39 -28.78 3.91
CA PHE A 110 -7.31 -27.42 3.38
C PHE A 110 -8.67 -26.99 2.80
N GLU A 111 -9.27 -25.96 3.40
CA GLU A 111 -10.55 -25.38 2.96
C GLU A 111 -10.43 -23.87 2.73
N GLU A 112 -11.23 -23.36 1.79
CA GLU A 112 -11.23 -21.96 1.36
C GLU A 112 -11.29 -20.98 2.54
N HIS A 113 -12.27 -21.14 3.43
CA HIS A 113 -12.56 -20.17 4.48
C HIS A 113 -11.59 -20.27 5.66
N THR A 114 -10.98 -21.44 5.85
CA THR A 114 -10.09 -21.73 6.98
C THR A 114 -8.62 -21.52 6.64
N HIS A 115 -8.22 -21.66 5.38
CA HIS A 115 -6.81 -21.56 4.99
C HIS A 115 -6.49 -20.38 4.06
N ILE A 116 -7.50 -19.67 3.54
CA ILE A 116 -7.31 -18.45 2.74
C ILE A 116 -7.85 -17.22 3.48
N GLN A 117 -6.94 -16.38 3.95
CA GLN A 117 -7.24 -15.09 4.58
C GLN A 117 -7.17 -13.97 3.54
N VAL A 118 -8.14 -13.07 3.59
CA VAL A 118 -8.14 -11.86 2.77
C VAL A 118 -8.36 -10.67 3.68
N HIS A 119 -7.44 -9.73 3.63
CA HIS A 119 -7.45 -8.48 4.36
C HIS A 119 -7.22 -7.31 3.40
N GLY A 120 -7.43 -6.09 3.91
CA GLY A 120 -6.89 -4.89 3.25
C GLY A 120 -5.35 -4.89 3.30
N ASP A 121 -4.74 -4.20 2.35
CA ASP A 121 -3.30 -3.86 2.34
C ASP A 121 -2.82 -3.23 3.67
N THR A 122 -3.69 -2.45 4.31
CA THR A 122 -3.45 -1.87 5.64
C THR A 122 -3.10 -2.90 6.73
N VAL A 123 -3.73 -4.07 6.74
CA VAL A 123 -3.48 -5.08 7.79
C VAL A 123 -2.10 -5.70 7.60
N VAL A 124 -1.76 -6.09 6.37
CA VAL A 124 -0.43 -6.67 6.08
C VAL A 124 0.69 -5.66 6.28
N ALA A 125 0.45 -4.38 5.94
CA ALA A 125 1.39 -3.30 6.19
C ALA A 125 1.59 -3.00 7.69
N LEU A 126 0.53 -3.08 8.49
CA LEU A 126 0.65 -2.99 9.95
C LEU A 126 1.51 -4.13 10.49
N VAL A 127 1.19 -5.37 10.12
CA VAL A 127 1.89 -6.57 10.61
C VAL A 127 3.35 -6.61 10.16
N SER A 128 3.68 -6.09 8.97
CA SER A 128 5.05 -6.06 8.49
C SER A 128 5.97 -5.15 9.32
N GLY A 129 5.41 -4.13 9.99
CA GLY A 129 6.16 -3.26 10.91
C GLY A 129 6.00 -3.64 12.38
N ALA A 130 4.77 -3.89 12.83
CA ALA A 130 4.45 -4.16 14.23
C ALA A 130 4.68 -5.62 14.64
N GLY A 131 4.70 -6.55 13.67
CA GLY A 131 4.81 -7.99 13.91
C GLY A 131 3.52 -8.67 14.36
N LEU A 132 2.46 -7.91 14.63
CA LEU A 132 1.14 -8.41 15.03
C LEU A 132 0.03 -7.43 14.62
N ARG A 133 -1.23 -7.87 14.72
CA ARG A 133 -2.44 -7.08 14.45
C ARG A 133 -2.82 -6.16 15.60
N TYR A 134 -1.89 -5.26 15.98
CA TYR A 134 -2.11 -4.27 17.03
C TYR A 134 -1.34 -2.99 16.70
N GLY A 135 -1.98 -1.86 16.94
CA GLY A 135 -1.42 -0.52 16.73
C GLY A 135 -1.96 0.13 15.47
N MET A 136 -1.13 0.91 14.79
CA MET A 136 -1.53 1.76 13.69
C MET A 136 -0.55 1.72 12.54
N VAL A 137 -1.04 2.00 11.33
CA VAL A 137 -0.23 2.17 10.13
C VAL A 137 -0.68 3.40 9.36
N VAL A 138 0.30 4.14 8.83
CA VAL A 138 0.10 5.18 7.83
C VAL A 138 0.70 4.70 6.52
N ILE A 139 -0.15 4.60 5.50
CA ILE A 139 0.28 4.32 4.13
C ILE A 139 0.16 5.62 3.35
N SER A 140 1.26 6.06 2.73
CA SER A 140 1.23 7.12 1.73
C SER A 140 2.02 6.75 0.48
N GLY A 141 1.29 6.44 -0.59
CA GLY A 141 1.81 6.15 -1.92
C GLY A 141 1.00 6.93 -2.96
N THR A 142 0.47 6.25 -3.97
CA THR A 142 -0.47 6.86 -4.94
C THR A 142 -1.70 7.45 -4.22
N GLY A 143 -2.30 6.67 -3.32
CA GLY A 143 -3.30 7.10 -2.34
C GLY A 143 -2.71 7.16 -0.93
N SER A 144 -3.54 7.52 0.05
CA SER A 144 -3.14 7.51 1.46
C SER A 144 -4.27 7.00 2.36
N ILE A 145 -3.88 6.36 3.45
CA ILE A 145 -4.79 5.88 4.48
C ILE A 145 -4.04 5.77 5.81
N VAL A 146 -4.75 6.10 6.89
CA VAL A 146 -4.37 5.77 8.27
C VAL A 146 -5.32 4.68 8.73
N TYR A 147 -4.78 3.58 9.23
CA TYR A 147 -5.54 2.47 9.80
C TYR A 147 -5.02 2.15 11.20
N GLY A 148 -5.88 1.64 12.06
CA GLY A 148 -5.48 1.08 13.34
C GLY A 148 -6.38 -0.06 13.79
N GLU A 149 -5.79 -0.93 14.60
CA GLU A 149 -6.42 -2.11 15.19
C GLU A 149 -5.96 -2.26 16.64
N THR A 150 -6.91 -2.58 17.51
CA THR A 150 -6.71 -2.84 18.94
C THR A 150 -6.65 -4.34 19.22
N SER A 151 -6.18 -4.75 20.40
CA SER A 151 -6.03 -6.16 20.74
C SER A 151 -7.35 -6.93 20.84
N ASP A 152 -8.46 -6.23 21.06
CA ASP A 152 -9.83 -6.78 21.04
C ASP A 152 -10.48 -6.72 19.64
N GLY A 153 -9.73 -6.30 18.62
CA GLY A 153 -10.17 -6.30 17.22
C GLY A 153 -11.01 -5.08 16.82
N LEU A 154 -11.15 -4.06 17.67
CA LEU A 154 -11.74 -2.79 17.25
C LEU A 154 -10.81 -2.10 16.25
N THR A 155 -11.37 -1.70 15.12
CA THR A 155 -10.64 -1.05 14.02
C THR A 155 -11.16 0.35 13.76
N ALA A 156 -10.29 1.22 13.27
CA ALA A 156 -10.67 2.55 12.78
C ALA A 156 -9.72 2.99 11.66
N PHE A 157 -10.19 3.85 10.78
CA PHE A 157 -9.37 4.44 9.73
C PHE A 157 -9.72 5.91 9.48
N ALA A 158 -8.81 6.60 8.81
CA ALA A 158 -8.99 7.96 8.30
C ALA A 158 -8.31 8.07 6.92
N GLY A 159 -8.93 8.82 6.00
CA GLY A 159 -8.53 8.79 4.59
C GLY A 159 -9.03 7.52 3.88
N GLY A 160 -8.39 7.13 2.78
CA GLY A 160 -8.70 5.88 2.08
C GLY A 160 -10.02 5.85 1.32
N TRP A 161 -10.74 6.97 1.21
CA TRP A 161 -12.02 7.06 0.48
C TRP A 161 -11.84 7.26 -1.04
N GLY A 162 -10.61 7.08 -1.53
CA GLY A 162 -10.25 7.24 -2.93
C GLY A 162 -10.01 8.70 -3.32
N HIS A 163 -9.43 8.87 -4.51
CA HIS A 163 -8.86 10.14 -4.96
C HIS A 163 -9.83 11.31 -5.11
N LEU A 164 -11.13 11.04 -5.21
CA LEU A 164 -12.17 12.07 -5.28
C LEU A 164 -12.57 12.59 -3.90
N LEU A 165 -12.49 11.77 -2.86
CA LEU A 165 -13.10 12.03 -1.55
C LEU A 165 -12.09 12.21 -0.42
N ALA A 166 -11.01 11.42 -0.40
CA ALA A 166 -9.96 11.53 0.60
C ALA A 166 -8.66 10.88 0.08
N ASN A 167 -7.64 11.72 -0.12
CA ASN A 167 -6.31 11.33 -0.57
C ASN A 167 -5.24 12.23 0.07
N GLU A 168 -5.56 12.82 1.21
CA GLU A 168 -4.72 13.80 1.86
C GLU A 168 -3.37 13.19 2.25
N GLY A 169 -2.29 13.88 1.91
CA GLY A 169 -0.95 13.40 2.14
C GLY A 169 -0.44 12.37 1.14
N SER A 170 -1.23 11.97 0.13
CA SER A 170 -0.80 11.05 -0.92
C SER A 170 0.00 11.74 -2.04
N GLY A 171 0.67 10.93 -2.86
CA GLY A 171 1.36 11.40 -4.06
C GLY A 171 0.41 12.08 -5.03
N TYR A 172 -0.82 11.54 -5.18
CA TYR A 172 -1.85 12.16 -6.01
C TYR A 172 -2.25 13.56 -5.52
N GLN A 173 -2.44 13.75 -4.21
CA GLN A 173 -2.75 15.08 -3.68
C GLN A 173 -1.56 16.05 -3.86
N ILE A 174 -0.33 15.58 -3.62
CA ILE A 174 0.88 16.37 -3.84
C ILE A 174 0.96 16.81 -5.32
N GLY A 175 0.77 15.88 -6.26
CA GLY A 175 0.80 16.16 -7.69
C GLY A 175 -0.30 17.12 -8.15
N THR A 176 -1.55 16.92 -7.69
CA THR A 176 -2.65 17.85 -8.01
C THR A 176 -2.43 19.25 -7.43
N HIS A 177 -1.84 19.37 -6.24
CA HIS A 177 -1.45 20.66 -5.68
C HIS A 177 -0.35 21.33 -6.49
N ALA A 178 0.63 20.57 -7.00
CA ALA A 178 1.67 21.11 -7.87
C ALA A 178 1.10 21.66 -9.18
N LEU A 179 0.22 20.90 -9.83
CA LEU A 179 -0.47 21.34 -11.06
C LEU A 179 -1.30 22.61 -10.82
N LYS A 180 -2.04 22.67 -9.71
CA LYS A 180 -2.79 23.87 -9.30
C LYS A 180 -1.86 25.06 -9.05
N ALA A 181 -0.71 24.85 -8.43
CA ALA A 181 0.27 25.90 -8.17
C ALA A 181 0.83 26.48 -9.47
N ILE A 182 1.19 25.62 -10.45
CA ILE A 182 1.65 26.04 -11.78
C ILE A 182 0.59 26.92 -12.46
N VAL A 183 -0.67 26.46 -12.48
CA VAL A 183 -1.76 27.23 -13.11
C VAL A 183 -1.94 28.60 -12.44
N ARG A 184 -1.92 28.65 -11.10
CA ARG A 184 -2.06 29.92 -10.36
C ARG A 184 -0.87 30.86 -10.57
N ALA A 185 0.35 30.35 -10.68
CA ALA A 185 1.50 31.18 -11.00
C ALA A 185 1.42 31.72 -12.44
N SER A 186 1.03 30.86 -13.39
CA SER A 186 0.92 31.21 -14.82
C SER A 186 -0.14 32.28 -15.11
N ASP A 187 -1.26 32.28 -14.37
CA ASP A 187 -2.31 33.29 -14.50
C ASP A 187 -2.17 34.49 -13.53
N GLY A 188 -1.06 34.57 -12.78
CA GLY A 188 -0.70 35.70 -11.92
C GLY A 188 -1.42 35.75 -10.57
N ARG A 189 -2.09 34.66 -10.15
CA ARG A 189 -2.75 34.54 -8.83
C ARG A 189 -1.85 34.07 -7.70
N ASP A 190 -0.63 33.66 -8.01
CA ASP A 190 0.38 33.21 -7.05
C ASP A 190 1.80 33.58 -7.49
N VAL A 191 2.76 33.31 -6.62
CA VAL A 191 4.19 33.54 -6.90
C VAL A 191 4.73 32.51 -7.91
N PHE A 192 5.82 32.87 -8.57
CA PHE A 192 6.59 31.95 -9.41
C PHE A 192 7.06 30.72 -8.62
N THR A 193 7.10 29.56 -9.28
CA THR A 193 7.59 28.31 -8.71
C THR A 193 8.41 27.51 -9.73
N LEU A 194 9.47 26.85 -9.26
CA LEU A 194 10.27 25.90 -10.04
C LEU A 194 9.49 24.65 -10.47
N LEU A 195 8.28 24.43 -9.93
CA LEU A 195 7.41 23.34 -10.33
C LEU A 195 7.08 23.37 -11.82
N GLU A 196 6.86 24.56 -12.40
CA GLU A 196 6.51 24.70 -13.82
C GLU A 196 7.60 24.13 -14.74
N PRO A 197 8.84 24.66 -14.75
CA PRO A 197 9.87 24.14 -15.65
C PRO A 197 10.21 22.66 -15.39
N ILE A 198 10.17 22.20 -14.14
CA ILE A 198 10.48 20.80 -13.79
C ILE A 198 9.41 19.85 -14.32
N ILE A 199 8.12 20.18 -14.17
CA ILE A 199 7.02 19.32 -14.61
C ILE A 199 6.87 19.36 -16.13
N LEU A 200 7.11 20.52 -16.76
CA LEU A 200 7.17 20.63 -18.22
C LEU A 200 8.25 19.73 -18.81
N GLU A 201 9.45 19.72 -18.22
CA GLU A 201 10.53 18.80 -18.61
C GLU A 201 10.11 17.34 -18.43
N TYR A 202 9.55 16.98 -17.27
CA TYR A 202 9.16 15.60 -16.95
C TYR A 202 8.13 15.02 -17.93
N TRP A 203 7.15 15.81 -18.35
CA TRP A 203 6.11 15.40 -19.29
C TRP A 203 6.35 15.84 -20.73
N ASN A 204 7.57 16.26 -21.08
CA ASN A 204 7.96 16.70 -22.42
C ASN A 204 6.99 17.77 -23.01
N CYS A 205 6.52 18.67 -22.16
CA CYS A 205 5.66 19.78 -22.53
C CYS A 205 6.51 21.03 -22.76
N THR A 206 6.19 21.79 -23.80
CA THR A 206 6.91 23.02 -24.19
C THR A 206 6.33 24.28 -23.56
N SER A 207 5.14 24.21 -22.95
CA SER A 207 4.48 25.33 -22.29
C SER A 207 3.41 24.86 -21.31
N THR A 208 3.04 25.71 -20.34
CA THR A 208 1.92 25.48 -19.42
C THR A 208 0.58 25.28 -20.14
N LYS A 209 0.38 25.91 -21.30
CA LYS A 209 -0.80 25.66 -22.13
C LYS A 209 -0.84 24.22 -22.66
N GLN A 210 0.30 23.68 -23.10
CA GLN A 210 0.38 22.29 -23.56
C GLN A 210 0.15 21.31 -22.40
N LEU A 211 0.73 21.59 -21.23
CA LEU A 211 0.47 20.83 -20.00
C LEU A 211 -1.02 20.77 -19.66
N PHE A 212 -1.71 21.91 -19.72
CA PHE A 212 -3.14 21.97 -19.48
C PHE A 212 -3.96 21.17 -20.50
N LEU A 213 -3.61 21.25 -21.78
CA LEU A 213 -4.26 20.44 -22.83
C LEU A 213 -4.03 18.94 -22.61
N TYR A 214 -2.83 18.55 -22.17
CA TYR A 214 -2.53 17.17 -21.82
C TYR A 214 -3.40 16.68 -20.65
N MET A 215 -3.59 17.50 -19.62
CA MET A 215 -4.48 17.15 -18.49
C MET A 215 -5.95 16.99 -18.90
N LEU A 216 -6.43 17.78 -19.87
CA LEU A 216 -7.82 17.73 -20.32
C LEU A 216 -8.11 16.63 -21.34
N SER A 217 -7.15 16.30 -22.20
CA SER A 217 -7.38 15.46 -23.38
C SER A 217 -6.49 14.22 -23.44
N GLY A 218 -5.43 14.16 -22.64
CA GLY A 218 -4.50 13.04 -22.57
C GLY A 218 -4.88 11.96 -21.56
N ASP A 219 -5.91 12.19 -20.74
CA ASP A 219 -6.44 11.28 -19.71
C ASP A 219 -5.34 10.64 -18.83
N PRO A 220 -4.52 11.46 -18.14
CA PRO A 220 -3.45 10.94 -17.30
C PRO A 220 -4.03 10.10 -16.17
N THR A 221 -3.37 8.97 -15.89
CA THR A 221 -3.82 8.06 -14.84
C THR A 221 -3.57 8.67 -13.45
N ILE A 222 -4.23 8.11 -12.43
CA ILE A 222 -3.98 8.48 -11.03
C ILE A 222 -2.50 8.29 -10.67
N ALA A 223 -1.85 7.26 -11.23
CA ALA A 223 -0.43 6.98 -11.02
C ALA A 223 0.45 8.07 -11.65
N ASP A 224 0.15 8.51 -12.87
CA ASP A 224 0.90 9.58 -13.56
C ASP A 224 0.88 10.87 -12.76
N ILE A 225 -0.29 11.24 -12.23
CA ILE A 225 -0.44 12.43 -11.37
C ILE A 225 0.30 12.23 -10.04
N ALA A 226 0.24 11.04 -9.44
CA ALA A 226 0.92 10.76 -8.19
C ALA A 226 2.45 10.81 -8.31
N ASP A 227 3.00 10.43 -9.46
CA ASP A 227 4.43 10.47 -9.75
C ASP A 227 5.00 11.89 -9.76
N LEU A 228 4.17 12.91 -9.98
CA LEU A 228 4.59 14.31 -9.83
C LEU A 228 5.07 14.64 -8.42
N SER A 229 4.72 13.86 -7.40
CA SER A 229 5.27 14.03 -6.04
C SER A 229 6.81 14.00 -6.02
N LYS A 230 7.43 13.20 -6.89
CA LYS A 230 8.90 13.17 -7.07
C LYS A 230 9.43 14.49 -7.62
N MET A 231 8.68 15.14 -8.52
CA MET A 231 9.03 16.44 -9.09
C MET A 231 8.85 17.56 -8.06
N VAL A 232 7.84 17.47 -7.20
CA VAL A 232 7.68 18.40 -6.07
C VAL A 232 8.85 18.27 -5.10
N ASP A 233 9.27 17.05 -4.76
CA ASP A 233 10.46 16.83 -3.93
C ASP A 233 11.74 17.40 -4.58
N LYS A 234 11.94 17.19 -5.89
CA LYS A 234 13.04 17.80 -6.65
C LYS A 234 13.02 19.33 -6.54
N ALA A 235 11.86 19.97 -6.72
CA ALA A 235 11.71 21.42 -6.59
C ALA A 235 12.00 21.91 -5.15
N ALA A 236 11.49 21.19 -4.14
CA ALA A 236 11.71 21.53 -2.74
C ALA A 236 13.21 21.46 -2.35
N LYS A 237 13.95 20.49 -2.91
CA LYS A 237 15.41 20.37 -2.75
C LYS A 237 16.19 21.52 -3.40
N LEU A 238 15.60 22.18 -4.40
CA LEU A 238 16.11 23.40 -5.02
C LEU A 238 15.63 24.69 -4.33
N ASP A 239 15.17 24.57 -3.08
CA ASP A 239 14.72 25.67 -2.23
C ASP A 239 13.42 26.37 -2.71
N ASP A 240 12.61 25.69 -3.53
CA ASP A 240 11.29 26.21 -3.91
C ASP A 240 10.32 26.19 -2.72
N HIS A 241 9.89 27.38 -2.29
CA HIS A 241 9.00 27.53 -1.13
C HIS A 241 7.61 26.91 -1.35
N VAL A 242 7.05 27.02 -2.56
CA VAL A 242 5.73 26.47 -2.89
C VAL A 242 5.74 24.94 -2.78
N ALA A 243 6.77 24.31 -3.33
CA ALA A 243 6.97 22.87 -3.25
C ALA A 243 7.15 22.41 -1.79
N LYS A 244 7.98 23.10 -1.00
CA LYS A 244 8.16 22.81 0.44
C LYS A 244 6.83 22.89 1.21
N ASP A 245 6.00 23.89 0.91
CA ASP A 245 4.71 24.07 1.57
C ASP A 245 3.70 22.99 1.21
N ILE A 246 3.68 22.55 -0.06
CA ILE A 246 2.86 21.41 -0.50
C ILE A 246 3.24 20.14 0.27
N LEU A 247 4.53 19.81 0.34
CA LEU A 247 5.03 18.61 1.03
C LEU A 247 4.80 18.66 2.54
N LYS A 248 5.05 19.82 3.17
CA LYS A 248 4.71 20.00 4.59
C LYS A 248 3.21 19.82 4.79
N ARG A 249 2.35 20.44 3.98
CA ARG A 249 0.89 20.25 4.09
C ARG A 249 0.51 18.76 4.02
N ALA A 250 1.11 18.00 3.11
CA ALA A 250 0.90 16.56 3.03
C ALA A 250 1.22 15.84 4.36
N GLY A 251 2.38 16.12 4.98
CA GLY A 251 2.75 15.56 6.28
C GLY A 251 1.79 15.97 7.41
N ARG A 252 1.28 17.21 7.39
CA ARG A 252 0.28 17.69 8.36
C ARG A 252 -1.03 16.92 8.29
N GLU A 253 -1.55 16.72 7.09
CA GLU A 253 -2.82 16.01 6.91
C GLU A 253 -2.73 14.54 7.36
N LEU A 254 -1.60 13.88 7.09
CA LEU A 254 -1.36 12.53 7.62
C LEU A 254 -1.38 12.53 9.15
N ALA A 255 -0.76 13.52 9.81
CA ALA A 255 -0.74 13.62 11.27
C ALA A 255 -2.15 13.83 11.85
N ILE A 256 -2.98 14.64 11.17
CA ILE A 256 -4.40 14.82 11.51
C ILE A 256 -5.14 13.48 11.46
N GLY A 257 -4.91 12.68 10.40
CA GLY A 257 -5.45 11.34 10.25
C GLY A 257 -5.03 10.40 11.39
N VAL A 258 -3.73 10.38 11.72
CA VAL A 258 -3.18 9.57 12.83
C VAL A 258 -3.87 9.92 14.14
N LYS A 259 -3.96 11.21 14.49
CA LYS A 259 -4.63 11.62 15.73
C LYS A 259 -6.10 11.25 15.76
N ALA A 260 -6.81 11.37 14.63
CA ALA A 260 -8.21 11.00 14.54
C ALA A 260 -8.43 9.50 14.83
N VAL A 261 -7.59 8.63 14.26
CA VAL A 261 -7.65 7.19 14.50
C VAL A 261 -7.21 6.84 15.93
N ALA A 262 -6.10 7.39 16.41
CA ALA A 262 -5.61 7.17 17.76
C ALA A 262 -6.65 7.57 18.83
N THR A 263 -7.39 8.66 18.60
CA THR A 263 -8.48 9.10 19.48
C THR A 263 -9.62 8.09 19.51
N ARG A 264 -10.06 7.60 18.34
CA ARG A 264 -11.17 6.63 18.23
C ARG A 264 -10.83 5.28 18.86
N LEU A 265 -9.56 4.87 18.80
CA LEU A 265 -9.07 3.60 19.34
C LEU A 265 -8.57 3.69 20.78
N GLY A 266 -8.61 4.87 21.41
CA GLY A 266 -8.16 5.05 22.79
C GLY A 266 -6.63 4.92 22.96
N PHE A 267 -5.84 5.21 21.94
CA PHE A 267 -4.37 5.13 21.98
C PHE A 267 -3.68 6.37 22.57
N LEU A 268 -4.42 7.44 22.89
CA LEU A 268 -3.82 8.71 23.34
C LEU A 268 -2.96 8.60 24.62
N ASN A 269 -3.24 7.63 25.49
CA ASN A 269 -2.62 7.50 26.81
C ASN A 269 -1.88 6.16 27.02
N GLN A 270 -1.58 5.43 25.94
CA GLN A 270 -0.89 4.14 26.01
C GLN A 270 0.12 4.01 24.89
N GLU A 271 1.13 3.16 25.06
CA GLU A 271 2.09 2.87 23.99
C GLU A 271 1.43 2.04 22.91
N PHE A 272 1.71 2.38 21.65
CA PHE A 272 1.27 1.60 20.49
C PHE A 272 2.27 1.74 19.35
N PRO A 273 2.48 0.69 18.54
CA PRO A 273 3.30 0.80 17.35
C PRO A 273 2.57 1.61 16.28
N LEU A 274 3.29 2.53 15.64
CA LEU A 274 2.81 3.32 14.51
C LEU A 274 3.75 3.11 13.33
N VAL A 275 3.33 2.24 12.42
CA VAL A 275 4.08 1.87 11.22
C VAL A 275 3.91 2.94 10.15
N LEU A 276 5.00 3.42 9.56
CA LEU A 276 4.99 4.38 8.46
C LEU A 276 5.47 3.69 7.17
N THR A 277 4.67 3.70 6.12
CA THR A 277 5.03 3.06 4.84
C THR A 277 4.43 3.75 3.62
N GLY A 278 4.83 3.30 2.44
CA GLY A 278 4.43 3.85 1.15
C GLY A 278 5.46 4.82 0.57
N GLY A 279 5.49 4.88 -0.76
CA GLY A 279 6.55 5.56 -1.51
C GLY A 279 6.71 7.05 -1.21
N VAL A 280 5.66 7.75 -0.79
CA VAL A 280 5.77 9.17 -0.39
C VAL A 280 6.49 9.29 0.94
N LEU A 281 6.07 8.53 1.96
CA LEU A 281 6.69 8.61 3.29
C LEU A 281 8.13 8.09 3.29
N LEU A 282 8.42 7.04 2.51
CA LEU A 282 9.74 6.42 2.47
C LEU A 282 10.76 7.20 1.62
N ASN A 283 10.33 7.98 0.63
CA ASN A 283 11.24 8.65 -0.32
C ASN A 283 11.21 10.19 -0.25
N ILE A 284 10.22 10.79 0.40
CA ILE A 284 10.11 12.26 0.52
C ILE A 284 10.28 12.66 1.98
N GLU A 285 11.54 12.90 2.36
CA GLU A 285 11.97 13.21 3.73
C GLU A 285 11.14 14.32 4.38
N LEU A 286 10.80 15.37 3.63
CA LEU A 286 10.05 16.51 4.16
C LEU A 286 8.62 16.14 4.62
N VAL A 287 7.97 15.19 3.94
CA VAL A 287 6.63 14.71 4.33
C VAL A 287 6.74 13.87 5.61
N GLY A 288 7.69 12.93 5.65
CA GLY A 288 7.95 12.08 6.81
C GLY A 288 8.36 12.89 8.05
N ALA A 289 9.27 13.84 7.89
CA ALA A 289 9.75 14.69 8.97
C ALA A 289 8.63 15.55 9.59
N GLU A 290 7.76 16.16 8.77
CA GLU A 290 6.62 16.93 9.27
C GLU A 290 5.61 16.04 10.01
N LEU A 291 5.32 14.84 9.48
CA LEU A 291 4.46 13.86 10.12
C LEU A 291 5.02 13.43 11.49
N ILE A 292 6.28 12.98 11.53
CA ILE A 292 6.95 12.50 12.74
C ILE A 292 7.02 13.60 13.80
N SER A 293 7.39 14.82 13.41
CA SER A 293 7.46 15.98 14.31
C SER A 293 6.13 16.21 15.03
N ARG A 294 5.01 16.12 14.29
CA ARG A 294 3.66 16.28 14.85
C ARG A 294 3.24 15.13 15.74
N ILE A 295 3.49 13.89 15.31
CA ILE A 295 3.18 12.71 16.12
C ILE A 295 3.91 12.79 17.46
N ARG A 296 5.20 13.15 17.47
CA ARG A 296 5.97 13.28 18.72
C ARG A 296 5.40 14.34 19.67
N CYS A 297 4.75 15.38 19.14
CA CYS A 297 4.11 16.42 19.93
C CYS A 297 2.71 16.01 20.42
N GLU A 298 1.90 15.41 19.54
CA GLU A 298 0.47 15.18 19.77
C GLU A 298 0.14 13.78 20.32
N LEU A 299 1.04 12.81 20.09
CA LEU A 299 0.92 11.39 20.45
C LEU A 299 2.28 10.87 20.95
N PRO A 300 2.79 11.38 22.09
CA PRO A 300 4.14 11.06 22.58
C PRO A 300 4.36 9.58 22.92
N MET A 301 3.27 8.80 23.09
CA MET A 301 3.32 7.36 23.35
C MET A 301 3.41 6.50 22.08
N ALA A 302 3.30 7.11 20.89
CA ALA A 302 3.42 6.39 19.63
C ALA A 302 4.87 5.92 19.41
N GLN A 303 5.05 4.62 19.25
CA GLN A 303 6.33 4.02 18.85
C GLN A 303 6.40 4.00 17.33
N ILE A 304 7.06 5.01 16.75
CA ILE A 304 7.16 5.16 15.29
C ILE A 304 8.10 4.08 14.74
N ILE A 305 7.59 3.30 13.79
CA ILE A 305 8.31 2.19 13.15
C ILE A 305 8.37 2.44 11.65
N GLU A 306 9.58 2.48 11.11
CA GLU A 306 9.82 2.29 9.68
C GLU A 306 10.06 0.79 9.45
N PRO A 307 9.20 0.10 8.68
CA PRO A 307 9.27 -1.34 8.54
C PRO A 307 10.56 -1.73 7.81
N LEU A 308 11.28 -2.71 8.36
CA LEU A 308 12.52 -3.26 7.76
C LEU A 308 12.23 -4.28 6.64
N VAL A 309 10.97 -4.68 6.49
CA VAL A 309 10.51 -5.67 5.51
C VAL A 309 9.32 -5.13 4.72
N GLU A 310 9.13 -5.65 3.51
CA GLU A 310 7.99 -5.29 2.66
C GLU A 310 6.65 -5.77 3.26
N PRO A 311 5.51 -5.12 2.94
CA PRO A 311 4.19 -5.52 3.43
C PRO A 311 3.81 -6.98 3.14
N VAL A 312 4.30 -7.55 2.04
CA VAL A 312 4.11 -8.98 1.72
C VAL A 312 4.64 -9.92 2.82
N GLN A 313 5.65 -9.50 3.59
CA GLN A 313 6.13 -10.28 4.74
C GLN A 313 5.11 -10.28 5.89
N GLY A 314 4.34 -9.21 6.06
CA GLY A 314 3.22 -9.19 6.98
C GLY A 314 2.12 -10.18 6.59
N ALA A 315 1.88 -10.35 5.28
CA ALA A 315 0.99 -11.40 4.79
C ALA A 315 1.53 -12.82 5.13
N VAL A 316 2.85 -13.04 4.99
CA VAL A 316 3.49 -14.30 5.40
C VAL A 316 3.29 -14.57 6.90
N ILE A 317 3.49 -13.56 7.76
CA ILE A 317 3.28 -13.67 9.21
C ILE A 317 1.84 -14.09 9.51
N LEU A 318 0.85 -13.43 8.91
CA LEU A 318 -0.57 -13.75 9.11
C LEU A 318 -0.94 -15.17 8.64
N ALA A 319 -0.39 -15.60 7.49
CA ALA A 319 -0.59 -16.95 6.99
C ALA A 319 -0.01 -18.01 7.96
N LEU A 320 1.07 -17.69 8.69
CA LEU A 320 1.66 -18.56 9.71
C LEU A 320 0.88 -18.53 11.04
N GLU A 321 0.38 -17.37 11.48
CA GLU A 321 -0.33 -17.21 12.76
C GLU A 321 -1.58 -18.10 12.86
N ARG A 322 -2.35 -18.24 11.76
CA ARG A 322 -3.58 -19.04 11.77
C ARG A 322 -3.32 -20.53 12.06
N ARG A 323 -2.10 -21.01 11.85
CA ARG A 323 -1.68 -22.37 12.20
C ARG A 323 -1.56 -22.59 13.70
N ALA A 324 -1.28 -21.56 14.50
CA ALA A 324 -1.15 -21.71 15.95
C ALA A 324 -2.51 -21.94 16.64
N LEU A 325 -3.61 -21.74 15.91
CA LEU A 325 -4.99 -21.84 16.41
C LEU A 325 -5.74 -23.10 15.90
N THR A 326 -5.10 -23.93 15.08
CA THR A 326 -5.61 -25.23 14.58
C THR A 326 -4.76 -26.38 15.07
#